data_AF-A0AB38AXX8-F1
#
_entry.id   AF-A0AB38AXX8-F1
#
_cell.length_a   1.000
_cell.length_b   1.000
_cell.length_c   1.000
_cell.angle_alpha   90.00
_cell.angle_beta   90.00
_cell.angle_gamma   90.00
#
_symmetry.space_group_name_H-M   'P 1'
#
loop_
_entity.id
_entity.type
_entity.pdbx_description
1 polymer ?
#
loop_
_entity_poly.entity_id
_entity_poly.type
_entity_poly.pdbx_seq_one_letter_code
_entity_poly.pdbx_strand_id
1 'polypeptide(L)'
;MPGWGEDERLRRFYESCFRGDTIHEIGEFKPYASDGSEFAHRLQVSLEYLLEQQPASTKDWLSLTGFQFFSEGELYGFLLDVYHYFYGDRAEPPSAPDPDRPPPGNQDQFWTEWR
;
A
#
# COMPACT_ATOMS: atom_id res chain seq x y z
N MET A 1 5.49 -12.40 6.54
CA MET A 1 4.18 -12.42 5.85
C MET A 1 3.96 -13.81 5.25
N PRO A 2 2.80 -14.45 5.47
CA PRO A 2 2.46 -15.74 4.88
C PRO A 2 2.64 -15.72 3.35
N GLY A 3 3.18 -16.80 2.79
CA GLY A 3 3.44 -16.92 1.34
C GLY A 3 4.59 -16.06 0.80
N TRP A 4 5.12 -15.09 1.57
CA TRP A 4 6.15 -14.16 1.08
C TRP A 4 7.48 -14.81 0.69
N GLY A 5 7.97 -15.74 1.53
CA GLY A 5 9.20 -16.48 1.25
C GLY A 5 9.00 -17.66 0.27
N GLU A 6 7.75 -18.00 -0.03
CA GLU A 6 7.37 -19.23 -0.74
C GLU A 6 6.84 -18.93 -2.15
N ASP A 7 6.44 -17.68 -2.42
CA ASP A 7 5.80 -17.27 -3.66
C ASP A 7 6.47 -16.02 -4.26
N GLU A 8 7.32 -16.25 -5.25
CA GLU A 8 7.98 -15.17 -5.99
C GLU A 8 6.99 -14.25 -6.70
N ARG A 9 5.82 -14.76 -7.11
CA ARG A 9 4.80 -13.96 -7.80
C ARG A 9 4.13 -13.01 -6.83
N LEU A 10 3.85 -13.46 -5.59
CA LEU A 10 3.36 -12.59 -4.53
C LEU A 10 4.37 -11.50 -4.19
N ARG A 11 5.66 -11.85 -4.02
CA ARG A 11 6.70 -10.86 -3.76
C ARG A 11 6.82 -9.83 -4.89
N ARG A 12 6.88 -10.29 -6.14
CA ARG A 12 6.91 -9.39 -7.31
C ARG A 12 5.67 -8.51 -7.37
N PHE A 13 4.49 -9.02 -7.01
CA PHE A 13 3.29 -8.20 -6.94
C PHE A 13 3.51 -7.02 -5.98
N TYR A 14 4.02 -7.24 -4.77
CA TYR A 14 4.25 -6.13 -3.85
C TYR A 14 5.38 -5.18 -4.31
N GLU A 15 6.49 -5.73 -4.80
CA GLU A 15 7.62 -4.94 -5.32
C GLU A 15 7.28 -4.13 -6.58
N SER A 16 6.28 -4.57 -7.35
CA SER A 16 5.88 -3.95 -8.62
C SER A 16 4.60 -3.13 -8.53
N CYS A 17 3.61 -3.47 -7.69
CA CYS A 17 2.34 -2.75 -7.63
C CYS A 17 2.36 -1.59 -6.65
N PHE A 18 3.24 -1.63 -5.65
CA PHE A 18 3.39 -0.56 -4.66
C PHE A 18 4.64 0.28 -4.89
N ARG A 19 5.24 0.18 -6.08
CA ARG A 19 6.37 1.03 -6.46
C ARG A 19 5.86 2.42 -6.81
N GLY A 20 6.67 3.46 -6.58
CA GLY A 20 6.21 4.84 -6.77
C GLY A 20 5.71 5.18 -8.18
N ASP A 21 6.18 4.50 -9.22
CA ASP A 21 5.74 4.68 -10.60
C ASP A 21 4.42 3.95 -10.93
N THR A 22 4.03 2.94 -10.15
CA THR A 22 2.90 2.04 -10.47
C THR A 22 1.81 2.01 -9.40
N ILE A 23 2.07 2.53 -8.20
CA ILE A 23 1.09 2.57 -7.11
C ILE A 23 -0.17 3.37 -7.46
N HIS A 24 -0.07 4.30 -8.41
CA HIS A 24 -1.19 5.04 -8.97
C HIS A 24 -2.07 4.20 -9.92
N GLU A 25 -1.55 3.07 -10.40
CA GLU A 25 -2.22 2.12 -11.30
C GLU A 25 -2.86 0.95 -10.52
N ILE A 26 -2.94 1.03 -9.18
CA ILE A 26 -3.52 -0.01 -8.31
C ILE A 26 -4.91 -0.50 -8.81
N GLY A 27 -5.66 0.40 -9.46
CA GLY A 27 -6.95 0.12 -10.08
C GLY A 27 -6.93 -1.00 -11.11
N GLU A 28 -5.85 -1.10 -11.89
CA GLU A 28 -5.69 -2.08 -12.98
C GLU A 28 -5.48 -3.51 -12.47
N PHE A 29 -5.09 -3.67 -11.20
CA PHE A 29 -4.81 -4.98 -10.63
C PHE A 29 -6.03 -5.70 -10.08
N LYS A 30 -7.19 -5.03 -9.96
CA LYS A 30 -8.43 -5.60 -9.40
C LYS A 30 -8.86 -6.90 -10.08
N PRO A 31 -8.87 -7.02 -11.43
CA PRO A 31 -9.24 -8.28 -12.08
C PRO A 31 -8.35 -9.45 -11.67
N TYR A 32 -7.04 -9.23 -11.46
CA TYR A 32 -6.10 -10.27 -11.04
C TYR A 32 -6.19 -10.58 -9.54
N ALA A 33 -6.54 -9.59 -8.73
CA ALA A 33 -6.73 -9.75 -7.30
C ALA A 33 -8.00 -10.56 -6.99
N SER A 34 -9.01 -10.53 -7.87
CA SER A 34 -10.32 -11.16 -7.64
C SER A 34 -10.69 -12.25 -8.66
N ASP A 35 -9.74 -12.79 -9.44
CA ASP A 35 -10.02 -13.83 -10.47
C ASP A 35 -10.29 -15.24 -9.90
N GLY A 36 -10.16 -15.41 -8.58
CA GLY A 36 -10.35 -16.69 -7.90
C GLY A 36 -9.18 -17.68 -8.07
N SER A 37 -8.07 -17.27 -8.69
CA SER A 37 -6.85 -18.07 -8.77
C SER A 37 -6.22 -18.29 -7.40
N GLU A 38 -5.31 -19.26 -7.31
CA GLU A 38 -4.50 -19.48 -6.12
C GLU A 38 -3.69 -18.22 -5.75
N PHE A 39 -3.22 -17.48 -6.75
CA PHE A 39 -2.56 -16.20 -6.54
C PHE A 39 -3.50 -15.16 -5.90
N ALA A 40 -4.73 -15.02 -6.40
CA ALA A 40 -5.73 -14.12 -5.82
C ALA A 40 -6.02 -14.48 -4.35
N HIS A 41 -6.19 -15.76 -4.04
CA HIS A 41 -6.39 -16.21 -2.65
C HIS A 41 -5.18 -15.90 -1.76
N ARG A 42 -3.96 -16.16 -2.25
CA ARG A 42 -2.72 -15.85 -1.51
C ARG A 42 -2.56 -14.35 -1.29
N LEU A 43 -2.90 -13.52 -2.28
CA LEU A 43 -2.87 -12.07 -2.16
C LEU A 43 -3.87 -11.58 -1.11
N GLN A 44 -5.08 -12.12 -1.11
CA GLN A 44 -6.10 -11.78 -0.10
C GLN A 44 -5.60 -12.11 1.31
N VAL A 45 -5.17 -13.35 1.57
CA VAL A 45 -4.64 -13.79 2.87
C VAL A 45 -3.43 -12.96 3.30
N SER A 46 -2.57 -12.60 2.34
CA SER A 46 -1.41 -11.76 2.58
C SER A 46 -1.80 -10.35 3.02
N LEU A 47 -2.81 -9.73 2.40
CA LEU A 47 -3.31 -8.41 2.79
C LEU A 47 -4.02 -8.45 4.15
N GLU A 48 -4.83 -9.48 4.41
CA GLU A 48 -5.48 -9.69 5.72
C GLU A 48 -4.42 -9.79 6.83
N TYR A 49 -3.36 -10.58 6.63
CA TYR A 49 -2.25 -10.66 7.58
C TYR A 49 -1.56 -9.32 7.83
N LEU A 50 -1.31 -8.53 6.78
CA LEU A 50 -0.71 -7.19 6.93
C LEU A 50 -1.60 -6.27 7.76
N LEU A 51 -2.91 -6.31 7.53
CA LEU A 51 -3.88 -5.46 8.24
C LEU A 51 -4.08 -5.87 9.70
N GLU A 52 -4.08 -7.17 9.98
CA GLU A 52 -4.27 -7.70 11.33
C GLU A 52 -3.01 -7.57 12.18
N GLN A 53 -1.85 -7.93 11.64
CA GLN A 53 -0.60 -8.04 12.42
C GLN A 53 0.25 -6.77 12.36
N GLN A 54 0.02 -5.92 11.36
CA GLN A 54 0.78 -4.69 11.10
C GLN A 54 2.30 -4.86 11.29
N PRO A 55 2.92 -5.86 10.63
CA PRO A 55 4.28 -6.30 10.95
C PRO A 55 5.38 -5.42 10.33
N ALA A 56 5.05 -4.59 9.35
CA ALA A 56 6.00 -3.77 8.59
C ALA A 56 5.98 -2.32 9.10
N SER A 57 7.17 -1.78 9.35
CA SER A 57 7.31 -0.33 9.53
C SER A 57 7.30 0.39 8.17
N THR A 58 7.14 1.72 8.17
CA THR A 58 7.31 2.53 6.95
C THR A 58 8.70 2.38 6.32
N LYS A 59 9.73 2.11 7.13
CA LYS A 59 11.10 1.84 6.66
C LYS A 59 11.22 0.50 5.95
N ASP A 60 10.59 -0.54 6.49
CA ASP A 60 10.55 -1.85 5.85
C ASP A 60 9.80 -1.77 4.53
N TRP A 61 8.67 -1.06 4.53
CA TRP A 61 7.87 -0.81 3.34
C TRP A 61 8.64 -0.05 2.26
N LEU A 62 9.33 1.02 2.62
CA LEU A 62 10.20 1.77 1.71
C LEU A 62 11.31 0.90 1.13
N SER A 63 11.96 0.09 1.97
CA SER A 63 13.03 -0.80 1.53
C SER A 63 12.53 -1.87 0.57
N LEU A 64 11.27 -2.28 0.72
CA LEU A 64 10.65 -3.30 -0.10
C LEU A 64 10.11 -2.77 -1.44
N THR A 65 9.39 -1.66 -1.38
CA THR A 65 8.58 -1.17 -2.50
C THR A 65 9.18 0.06 -3.17
N GLY A 66 10.09 0.76 -2.48
CA GLY A 66 10.58 2.06 -2.91
C GLY A 66 9.61 3.21 -2.67
N PHE A 67 8.43 2.96 -2.09
CA PHE A 67 7.44 3.99 -1.80
C PHE A 67 7.41 4.33 -0.31
N GLN A 68 7.34 5.62 0.00
CA GLN A 68 7.39 6.12 1.37
C GLN A 68 6.01 6.58 1.86
N PHE A 69 5.64 6.13 3.05
CA PHE A 69 4.55 6.69 3.85
C PHE A 69 5.12 7.47 5.03
N PHE A 70 4.39 8.50 5.53
CA PHE A 70 4.88 9.29 6.67
C PHE A 70 4.62 8.64 8.02
N SER A 71 3.65 7.73 8.10
CA SER A 71 3.35 6.97 9.32
C SER A 71 2.85 5.57 8.98
N GLU A 72 2.96 4.66 9.95
CA GLU A 72 2.39 3.32 9.84
C GLU A 72 0.86 3.38 9.70
N GLY A 73 0.20 4.32 10.40
CA GLY A 73 -1.24 4.53 10.25
C GLY A 73 -1.65 4.91 8.83
N GLU A 74 -0.81 5.67 8.12
CA GLU A 74 -1.04 6.00 6.72
C GLU A 74 -0.82 4.79 5.80
N LEU A 75 0.26 4.04 6.02
CA LEU A 75 0.54 2.80 5.29
C LEU A 75 -0.63 1.82 5.43
N TYR A 76 -1.02 1.49 6.66
CA TYR A 76 -2.07 0.52 6.91
C TYR A 76 -3.46 1.04 6.53
N GLY A 77 -3.70 2.36 6.61
CA GLY A 77 -4.89 2.99 6.07
C GLY A 77 -5.00 2.81 4.55
N PHE A 78 -3.90 3.04 3.82
CA PHE A 78 -3.86 2.81 2.39
C PHE A 78 -4.06 1.33 2.03
N LEU A 79 -3.41 0.41 2.74
CA LEU A 79 -3.59 -1.03 2.53
C LEU A 79 -5.03 -1.49 2.81
N LEU A 80 -5.70 -0.89 3.80
CA LEU A 80 -7.10 -1.18 4.10
C LEU A 80 -8.00 -0.73 2.95
N ASP A 81 -7.74 0.46 2.40
CA ASP A 81 -8.47 0.93 1.22
C ASP A 81 -8.24 0.05 -0.01
N VAL A 82 -7.01 -0.46 -0.21
CA VAL A 82 -6.70 -1.44 -1.26
C VAL A 82 -7.50 -2.73 -1.06
N TYR A 83 -7.54 -3.25 0.18
CA TYR A 83 -8.33 -4.43 0.51
C TYR A 83 -9.82 -4.23 0.22
N HIS A 84 -10.40 -3.11 0.66
CA HIS A 84 -11.80 -2.79 0.38
C HIS A 84 -12.08 -2.57 -1.10
N TYR A 85 -11.12 -2.07 -1.88
CA TYR A 85 -11.27 -1.94 -3.33
C TYR A 85 -11.23 -3.30 -4.04
N PHE A 86 -10.35 -4.21 -3.63
CA PHE A 86 -10.24 -5.53 -4.25
C PHE A 86 -11.35 -6.50 -3.82
N TYR A 87 -11.69 -6.52 -2.53
CA TYR A 87 -12.53 -7.58 -1.93
C TYR A 87 -13.79 -7.07 -1.21
N GLY A 88 -13.92 -5.76 -1.05
CA GLY A 88 -15.08 -5.12 -0.41
C GLY A 88 -15.94 -4.32 -1.38
N ASP A 89 -16.70 -3.39 -0.82
CA ASP A 89 -17.69 -2.60 -1.56
C ASP A 89 -17.15 -1.28 -2.13
N ARG A 90 -15.85 -1.00 -1.99
CA ARG A 90 -15.28 0.25 -2.48
C ARG A 90 -15.24 0.25 -4.01
N ALA A 91 -15.93 1.21 -4.62
CA ALA A 91 -16.06 1.31 -6.07
C ALA A 91 -14.80 1.87 -6.74
N GLU A 92 -14.17 2.89 -6.15
CA GLU A 92 -13.04 3.62 -6.74
C GLU A 92 -11.70 3.16 -6.16
N PRO A 93 -10.64 3.07 -6.99
CA PRO A 93 -9.32 2.71 -6.50
C PRO A 93 -8.81 3.74 -5.47
N PRO A 94 -8.04 3.31 -4.46
CA PRO A 94 -7.39 4.25 -3.56
C PRO A 94 -6.36 5.11 -4.30
N SER A 95 -6.31 6.38 -3.95
CA SER A 95 -5.25 7.27 -4.38
C SER A 95 -4.05 7.09 -3.47
N ALA A 96 -2.89 6.76 -4.05
CA ALA A 96 -1.64 6.80 -3.31
C ALA A 96 -1.35 8.22 -2.83
N PRO A 97 -0.74 8.40 -1.66
CA PRO A 97 -0.25 9.70 -1.23
C PRO A 97 0.73 10.29 -2.25
N ASP A 98 0.76 11.62 -2.36
CA ASP A 98 1.80 12.30 -3.12
C ASP A 98 3.16 12.08 -2.42
N PRO A 99 4.15 11.43 -3.08
CA PRO A 99 5.46 11.17 -2.49
C PRO A 99 6.29 12.45 -2.28
N ASP A 100 6.01 13.52 -3.05
CA ASP A 100 6.74 14.78 -2.99
C ASP A 100 6.09 15.79 -2.03
N ARG A 101 4.95 15.45 -1.42
CA ARG A 101 4.28 16.36 -0.47
C ARG A 101 5.16 16.56 0.78
N PRO A 102 5.14 17.74 1.40
CA PRO A 102 5.93 18.00 2.59
C PRO A 102 5.51 17.10 3.76
N PRO A 103 6.44 16.72 4.65
CA PRO A 103 6.10 15.93 5.83
C PRO A 103 5.10 16.68 6.72
N PRO A 104 4.14 15.97 7.34
CA PRO A 104 3.19 16.56 8.27
C PRO A 104 3.95 17.19 9.44
N GLY A 105 3.72 18.50 9.67
CA GLY A 105 4.43 19.31 10.66
C GLY A 105 5.19 20.51 10.09
N ASN A 106 5.46 20.56 8.78
CA ASN A 106 6.09 21.73 8.14
C ASN A 106 5.10 22.79 7.63
N GLN A 107 3.79 22.56 7.71
CA GLN A 107 2.78 23.52 7.27
C GLN A 107 2.64 24.74 8.20
N ASP A 108 3.00 24.60 9.49
CA ASP A 108 2.99 25.72 10.45
C ASP A 108 4.17 26.68 10.28
N GLN A 109 5.30 26.25 9.69
CA GLN A 109 6.45 27.14 9.52
C GLN A 109 6.24 28.18 8.42
N PHE A 110 5.45 27.88 7.39
CA PHE A 110 5.19 28.80 6.28
C PHE A 110 4.40 30.05 6.70
N TRP A 111 3.63 29.98 7.80
CA TRP A 111 2.84 31.10 8.32
C TRP A 111 3.49 31.84 9.50
N THR A 112 4.59 31.33 10.05
CA THR A 112 5.22 31.92 11.24
C THR A 112 6.34 32.92 10.90
N GLU A 113 6.84 32.93 9.66
CA GLU A 113 7.89 33.86 9.21
C GLU A 113 7.41 35.29 8.86
N TRP A 114 6.10 35.57 8.98
CA TRP A 114 5.51 36.89 8.73
C TRP A 114 4.84 37.53 9.96
N ARG A 115 5.32 37.24 11.18
CA ARG A 115 4.85 37.92 12.40
C ARG A 115 5.94 38.76 13.08
#